data_AF-A0A562J356-F1
#
_entry.id   AF-A0A562J356-F1
#
_cell.length_a   1.000
_cell.length_b   1.000
_cell.length_c   1.000
_cell.angle_alpha   90.00
_cell.angle_beta   90.00
_cell.angle_gamma   90.00
#
_symmetry.space_group_name_H-M   'P 1'
#
loop_
_entity.id
_entity.type
_entity.pdbx_description
1 polymer ?
#
loop_
_entity_poly.entity_id
_entity_poly.type
_entity_poly.pdbx_seq_one_letter_code
_entity_poly.pdbx_strand_id
1 'polypeptide(L)'
;MTIIRQGSLFDLQELYELEPTQRFEAIFSAIDIDPIFAVVTKKSRFGRPVELNYAAMIYSLVARISERIPFIKDLVKRLKNDLIFRLDCGFLVSDSVPSEAAYSRMITIICESNVLEEV
;
A
#
# COMPACT_ATOMS: atom_id res chain seq x y z
N MET A 1 36.05 -23.81 -26.75
CA MET A 1 35.51 -22.69 -25.95
C MET A 1 35.18 -23.21 -24.56
N THR A 2 35.91 -22.78 -23.55
CA THR A 2 35.63 -23.13 -22.15
C THR A 2 34.56 -22.18 -21.62
N ILE A 3 33.35 -22.69 -21.41
CA ILE A 3 32.25 -21.94 -20.79
C ILE A 3 32.54 -21.87 -19.30
N ILE A 4 32.94 -20.69 -18.82
CA ILE A 4 33.08 -20.42 -17.38
C ILE A 4 31.65 -20.33 -16.83
N ARG A 5 31.27 -21.28 -15.97
CA ARG A 5 30.03 -21.20 -15.19
C ARG A 5 30.34 -20.63 -13.82
N GLN A 6 29.80 -19.45 -13.50
CA GLN A 6 29.72 -19.03 -12.10
C GLN A 6 28.74 -19.97 -11.40
N GLY A 7 29.19 -20.62 -10.33
CA GLY A 7 28.29 -21.30 -9.41
C GLY A 7 27.38 -20.28 -8.73
N SER A 8 26.12 -20.65 -8.46
CA SER A 8 25.25 -19.82 -7.64
C SER A 8 25.80 -19.77 -6.22
N LEU A 9 25.87 -18.57 -5.63
CA LEU A 9 26.29 -18.40 -4.24
C LEU A 9 25.22 -18.87 -3.24
N PHE A 10 23.95 -18.88 -3.66
CA PHE A 10 22.80 -19.29 -2.86
C PHE A 10 21.92 -20.25 -3.65
N ASP A 11 21.29 -21.20 -2.96
CA ASP A 11 20.21 -21.99 -3.54
C ASP A 11 18.90 -21.18 -3.58
N LEU A 12 17.96 -21.59 -4.43
CA LEU A 12 16.64 -20.95 -4.51
C LEU A 12 15.92 -20.96 -3.15
N GLN A 13 16.05 -22.06 -2.41
CA GLN A 13 15.45 -22.20 -1.09
C GLN A 13 16.02 -21.19 -0.09
N GLU A 14 17.35 -20.99 -0.09
CA GLU A 14 18.00 -20.01 0.78
C GLU A 14 17.54 -18.58 0.47
N LEU A 15 17.35 -18.26 -0.81
CA LEU A 15 16.82 -16.95 -1.22
C LEU A 15 15.39 -16.72 -0.72
N TYR A 16 14.54 -17.75 -0.73
CA TYR A 16 13.19 -17.66 -0.18
C TYR A 16 13.17 -17.48 1.34
N GLU A 17 14.07 -18.15 2.06
CA GLU A 17 14.18 -18.02 3.53
C GLU A 17 14.70 -16.65 3.96
N LEU A 18 15.51 -16.01 3.11
CA LEU A 18 16.01 -14.65 3.31
C LEU A 18 14.99 -13.57 2.89
N GLU A 19 13.89 -13.93 2.24
CA GLU A 19 12.88 -12.96 1.83
C GLU A 19 12.16 -12.39 3.06
N PRO A 20 12.12 -11.05 3.23
CA PRO A 20 11.46 -10.44 4.39
C PRO A 20 9.94 -10.63 4.28
N THR A 21 9.39 -11.48 5.13
CA THR A 21 7.96 -11.84 5.16
C THR A 21 7.05 -10.71 5.66
N GLN A 22 7.58 -9.77 6.43
CA GLN A 22 6.80 -8.74 7.15
C GLN A 22 7.36 -7.34 6.90
N ARG A 23 7.42 -6.91 5.63
CA ARG A 23 8.14 -5.68 5.23
C ARG A 23 7.62 -4.40 5.90
N PHE A 24 6.31 -4.33 6.14
CA PHE A 24 5.66 -3.12 6.68
C PHE A 24 5.01 -3.33 8.05
N GLU A 25 5.06 -4.53 8.64
CA GLU A 25 4.32 -4.84 9.87
C GLU A 25 4.74 -3.93 11.04
N ALA A 26 6.04 -3.71 11.21
CA ALA A 26 6.56 -2.80 12.23
C ALA A 26 6.13 -1.34 12.01
N ILE A 27 5.90 -0.93 10.76
CA ILE A 27 5.48 0.43 10.41
C ILE A 27 3.98 0.58 10.66
N PHE A 28 3.18 -0.37 10.19
CA PHE A 28 1.72 -0.31 10.32
C PHE A 28 1.26 -0.49 11.77
N SER A 29 1.94 -1.33 12.56
CA SER A 29 1.65 -1.48 13.99
C SER A 29 1.94 -0.23 14.83
N ALA A 30 2.79 0.68 14.33
CA ALA A 30 3.12 1.92 15.02
C ALA A 30 2.16 3.08 14.74
N ILE A 31 1.28 2.95 13.73
CA ILE A 31 0.42 4.04 13.25
C ILE A 31 -1.03 3.69 13.53
N ASP A 32 -1.70 4.52 14.35
CA ASP A 32 -3.14 4.45 14.49
C ASP A 32 -3.82 5.11 13.28
N ILE A 33 -4.49 4.29 12.45
CA ILE A 33 -5.19 4.74 11.25
C ILE A 33 -6.67 5.06 11.51
N ASP A 34 -7.21 4.74 12.68
CA ASP A 34 -8.64 4.87 12.97
C ASP A 34 -9.16 6.31 12.81
N PRO A 35 -8.44 7.36 13.27
CA PRO A 35 -8.87 8.74 13.08
C PRO A 35 -8.99 9.11 11.58
N ILE A 36 -8.00 8.71 10.78
CA ILE A 36 -7.96 8.98 9.34
C ILE A 36 -9.08 8.21 8.63
N PHE A 37 -9.25 6.94 8.99
CA PHE A 37 -10.27 6.08 8.42
C PHE A 37 -11.69 6.60 8.70
N ALA A 38 -11.95 7.10 9.91
CA ALA A 38 -13.25 7.65 10.31
C ALA A 38 -13.66 8.89 9.49
N VAL A 39 -12.69 9.66 8.99
CA VAL A 39 -12.94 10.84 8.17
C VAL A 39 -13.11 10.49 6.71
N VAL A 40 -12.26 9.62 6.18
CA VAL A 40 -12.28 9.24 4.76
C VAL A 40 -13.48 8.37 4.43
N THR A 41 -13.96 7.56 5.38
CA THR A 41 -15.11 6.69 5.17
C THR A 41 -16.41 7.46 5.02
N LYS A 42 -17.23 6.99 4.07
CA LYS A 42 -18.53 7.58 3.79
C LYS A 42 -19.46 7.39 5.00
N LYS A 43 -19.84 8.50 5.64
CA LYS A 43 -20.80 8.51 6.77
C LYS A 43 -22.26 8.29 6.34
N SER A 44 -22.60 8.65 5.09
CA SER A 44 -23.97 8.56 4.58
C SER A 44 -24.28 7.18 4.00
N ARG A 45 -25.47 6.66 4.34
CA ARG A 45 -26.03 5.44 3.72
C ARG A 45 -26.60 5.66 2.33
N PHE A 46 -26.85 6.91 1.94
CA PHE A 46 -27.47 7.26 0.66
C PHE A 46 -26.41 7.52 -0.43
N GLY A 47 -26.74 7.22 -1.69
CA GLY A 47 -25.86 7.39 -2.85
C GLY A 47 -25.11 6.11 -3.24
N ARG A 48 -24.21 6.20 -4.23
CA ARG A 48 -23.48 5.04 -4.77
C ARG A 48 -22.72 4.28 -3.66
N PRO A 49 -22.76 2.93 -3.65
CA PRO A 49 -21.92 2.13 -2.78
C PRO A 49 -20.43 2.46 -2.99
N VAL A 50 -19.66 2.48 -1.91
CA VAL A 50 -18.21 2.64 -2.03
C VAL A 50 -17.59 1.26 -2.11
N GLU A 51 -16.97 0.96 -3.24
CA GLU A 51 -16.31 -0.33 -3.52
C GLU A 51 -14.81 -0.31 -3.15
N LEU A 52 -14.30 0.84 -2.69
CA LEU A 52 -12.87 1.02 -2.42
C LEU A 52 -12.54 0.68 -0.97
N ASN A 53 -11.46 -0.08 -0.80
CA ASN A 53 -10.88 -0.39 0.49
C ASN A 53 -10.02 0.79 0.99
N TYR A 54 -10.63 1.70 1.76
CA TYR A 54 -9.95 2.89 2.25
C TYR A 54 -8.82 2.60 3.25
N ALA A 55 -8.94 1.54 4.06
CA ALA A 55 -7.88 1.15 4.98
C ALA A 55 -6.60 0.77 4.21
N ALA A 56 -6.74 -0.08 3.19
CA ALA A 56 -5.63 -0.45 2.32
C ALA A 56 -5.07 0.74 1.52
N MET A 57 -5.93 1.68 1.12
CA MET A 57 -5.46 2.94 0.51
C MET A 57 -4.60 3.78 1.47
N ILE A 58 -4.99 3.90 2.75
CA ILE A 58 -4.20 4.61 3.76
C ILE A 58 -2.84 3.92 3.94
N TYR A 59 -2.82 2.60 4.13
CA TYR A 59 -1.58 1.84 4.26
C TYR A 59 -0.68 1.96 3.02
N SER A 60 -1.25 1.98 1.82
CA SER A 60 -0.46 2.17 0.60
C SER A 60 0.19 3.56 0.51
N LEU A 61 -0.41 4.60 1.11
CA LEU A 61 0.23 5.92 1.20
C LEU A 61 1.38 5.93 2.22
N VAL A 62 1.23 5.21 3.32
CA VAL A 62 2.32 5.01 4.30
C VAL A 62 3.47 4.24 3.66
N ALA A 63 3.16 3.12 2.98
CA ALA A 63 4.14 2.31 2.26
C ALA A 63 4.86 3.12 1.18
N ARG A 64 4.13 3.98 0.45
CA ARG A 64 4.70 4.94 -0.51
C ARG A 64 5.76 5.85 0.13
N ILE A 65 5.50 6.38 1.33
CA ILE A 65 6.44 7.24 2.06
C ILE A 65 7.67 6.43 2.50
N SER A 66 7.45 5.24 3.06
CA SER A 66 8.52 4.32 3.50
C SER A 66 9.46 3.94 2.36
N GLU A 67 8.93 3.58 1.20
CA GLU A 67 9.70 3.19 0.02
C GLU A 67 10.12 4.36 -0.89
N ARG A 68 9.84 5.60 -0.48
CA ARG A 68 10.20 6.83 -1.21
C ARG A 68 9.65 6.88 -2.65
N ILE A 69 8.44 6.39 -2.88
CA ILE A 69 7.79 6.46 -4.19
C ILE A 69 7.30 7.90 -4.43
N PRO A 70 7.84 8.62 -5.44
CA PRO A 70 7.65 10.06 -5.56
C PRO A 70 6.22 10.44 -5.93
N PHE A 71 5.58 9.75 -6.89
CA PHE A 71 4.28 10.14 -7.44
C PHE A 71 3.20 9.08 -7.22
N ILE A 72 1.95 9.53 -7.10
CA ILE A 72 0.77 8.65 -6.95
C ILE A 72 0.60 7.72 -8.15
N LYS A 73 0.88 8.19 -9.38
CA LYS A 73 0.85 7.35 -10.58
C LYS A 73 1.81 6.15 -10.49
N ASP A 74 2.96 6.32 -9.84
CA ASP A 74 3.96 5.26 -9.69
C ASP A 74 3.52 4.26 -8.62
N LEU A 75 2.88 4.74 -7.54
CA LEU A 75 2.21 3.89 -6.56
C LEU A 75 1.12 3.04 -7.21
N VAL A 76 0.23 3.66 -7.99
CA VAL A 76 -0.85 2.95 -8.71
C VAL A 76 -0.28 1.95 -9.70
N LYS A 77 0.80 2.29 -10.41
CA LYS A 77 1.50 1.37 -11.31
C LYS A 77 2.09 0.18 -10.55
N ARG A 78 2.69 0.42 -9.38
CA ARG A 78 3.24 -0.65 -8.53
C ARG A 78 2.15 -1.56 -8.00
N LEU A 79 1.06 -1.02 -7.46
CA LEU A 79 -0.10 -1.81 -6.99
C LEU A 79 -0.73 -2.70 -8.07
N LYS A 80 -0.59 -2.34 -9.35
CA LYS A 80 -1.07 -3.16 -10.48
C LYS A 80 -0.11 -4.29 -10.85
N ASN A 81 1.19 -4.06 -10.75
CA ASN A 81 2.21 -4.95 -11.28
C ASN A 81 2.82 -5.87 -10.21
N ASP A 82 2.77 -5.45 -8.95
CA ASP A 82 3.39 -6.13 -7.81
C ASP A 82 2.30 -6.62 -6.86
N LEU A 83 1.98 -7.91 -6.96
CA LEU A 83 0.96 -8.54 -6.12
C LEU A 83 1.39 -8.60 -4.65
N ILE A 84 2.68 -8.80 -4.38
CA ILE A 84 3.20 -8.89 -3.01
C ILE A 84 3.02 -7.55 -2.33
N PHE A 85 3.48 -6.46 -2.95
CA PHE A 85 3.28 -5.11 -2.43
C PHE A 85 1.81 -4.77 -2.19
N ARG A 86 0.92 -5.24 -3.08
CA ARG A 86 -0.51 -5.03 -2.94
C ARG A 86 -1.09 -5.77 -1.73
N LEU A 87 -0.70 -7.02 -1.51
CA LEU A 87 -1.12 -7.81 -0.35
C LEU A 87 -0.56 -7.24 0.95
N ASP A 88 0.71 -6.84 0.93
CA ASP A 88 1.39 -6.18 2.05
C ASP A 88 0.63 -4.93 2.50
N CYS A 89 0.10 -4.12 1.57
CA CYS A 89 -0.71 -2.95 1.89
C CYS A 89 -2.12 -3.29 2.43
N GLY A 90 -2.51 -4.57 2.48
CA GLY A 90 -3.81 -5.01 2.98
C GLY A 90 -4.94 -5.02 1.95
N PHE A 91 -4.65 -4.93 0.64
CA PHE A 91 -5.66 -5.14 -0.39
C PHE A 91 -5.95 -6.63 -0.55
N LEU A 92 -7.22 -6.99 -0.67
CA LEU A 92 -7.60 -8.34 -1.05
C LEU A 92 -7.31 -8.55 -2.55
N VAL A 93 -7.11 -9.81 -2.96
CA VAL A 93 -6.93 -10.18 -4.38
C VAL A 93 -8.12 -9.73 -5.23
N SER A 94 -9.33 -9.79 -4.65
CA SER A 94 -10.58 -9.36 -5.29
C SER A 94 -10.76 -7.85 -5.39
N ASP A 95 -10.02 -7.06 -4.62
CA ASP A 95 -10.22 -5.61 -4.60
C ASP A 95 -9.91 -4.99 -5.97
N SER A 96 -10.50 -3.84 -6.28
CA SER A 96 -10.08 -3.07 -7.44
C SER A 96 -8.88 -2.21 -7.04
N VAL A 97 -7.88 -2.10 -7.93
CA VAL A 97 -6.77 -1.16 -7.68
C VAL A 97 -7.31 0.26 -7.78
N PRO A 98 -7.17 1.09 -6.73
CA PRO A 98 -7.68 2.46 -6.74
C PRO A 98 -7.04 3.29 -7.86
N SER A 99 -7.83 4.19 -8.46
CA SER A 99 -7.32 5.12 -9.47
C SER A 99 -6.58 6.31 -8.84
N GLU A 100 -5.76 7.00 -9.63
CA GLU A 100 -5.08 8.23 -9.19
C GLU A 100 -6.08 9.27 -8.67
N ALA A 101 -7.22 9.43 -9.36
CA ALA A 101 -8.29 10.32 -8.93
C ALA A 101 -8.95 9.89 -7.60
N ALA A 102 -8.92 8.61 -7.25
CA ALA A 102 -9.40 8.13 -5.95
C ALA A 102 -8.45 8.57 -4.83
N TYR A 103 -7.14 8.42 -5.04
CA TYR A 103 -6.13 8.92 -4.12
C TYR A 103 -6.20 10.44 -3.96
N SER A 104 -6.32 11.21 -5.05
CA SER A 104 -6.45 12.67 -4.96
C SER A 104 -7.63 13.08 -4.10
N ARG A 105 -8.81 12.48 -4.31
CA ARG A 105 -10.01 12.75 -3.49
C ARG A 105 -9.79 12.42 -2.02
N MET A 106 -9.18 11.29 -1.72
CA MET A 106 -8.87 10.90 -0.34
C MET A 106 -7.91 11.89 0.33
N ILE A 107 -6.84 12.27 -0.36
CA ILE A 107 -5.85 13.24 0.16
C ILE A 107 -6.51 14.59 0.42
N THR A 108 -7.38 15.07 -0.49
CA THR A 108 -8.13 16.32 -0.29
C THR A 108 -8.97 16.26 0.98
N ILE A 109 -9.71 15.17 1.21
CA ILE A 109 -10.51 14.98 2.43
C ILE A 109 -9.63 15.02 3.68
N ILE A 110 -8.48 14.34 3.66
CA ILE A 110 -7.54 14.31 4.79
C ILE A 110 -7.01 15.73 5.07
N CYS A 111 -6.59 16.46 4.04
CA CYS A 111 -6.08 17.83 4.16
C CYS A 111 -7.11 18.81 4.72
N GLU A 112 -8.39 18.63 4.42
CA GLU A 112 -9.48 19.50 4.92
C GLU A 112 -9.88 19.19 6.36
N SER A 113 -9.51 18.02 6.88
CA SER A 113 -10.06 17.47 8.12
C SER A 113 -9.22 17.71 9.38
N ASN A 114 -8.03 18.32 9.26
CA ASN A 114 -7.03 18.50 10.35
C ASN A 114 -6.68 17.24 11.17
N VAL A 115 -7.11 16.05 10.76
CA VAL A 115 -6.92 14.79 11.50
C VAL A 115 -5.45 14.47 11.76
N LEU A 116 -4.55 14.93 10.89
CA LEU A 116 -3.11 14.71 11.04
C LEU A 116 -2.47 15.59 12.12
N GLU A 117 -3.15 16.62 12.62
CA GLU A 117 -2.67 17.48 13.71
C GLU A 117 -3.05 16.94 15.09
N GLU A 118 -4.04 16.03 15.15
CA GLU A 118 -4.54 15.41 16.38
C GLU A 118 -3.81 14.10 16.75
N VAL A 119 -2.90 13.62 15.88
CA VAL A 119 -2.14 12.35 16.01
C VAL A 119 -0.70 12.61 16.45
#